data_AF-A0A9W4JG58-F1
#
_entry.id   AF-A0A9W4JG58-F1
#
_cell.length_a   1.000
_cell.length_b   1.000
_cell.length_c   1.000
_cell.angle_alpha   90.00
_cell.angle_beta   90.00
_cell.angle_gamma   90.00
#
_symmetry.space_group_name_H-M   'P 1'
#
loop_
_entity.id
_entity.type
_entity.pdbx_description
1 polymer ?
#
loop_
_entity_poly.entity_id
_entity_poly.type
_entity_poly.pdbx_seq_one_letter_code
_entity_poly.pdbx_strand_id
1 'polypeptide(L)'
;MSSEVTPYDESLFIEPQQPFDFVNKASQLPNEVNSNLLDITKLSSHSSTTVWHNEVLNVLRPFRLEGLIDPNLARPDPTDFQFGKWRFWTPVIARWLLNQLDDPIQQLAVNMGNHRLYIERELGKWQSLKRSDYSTAKDFILAYQNQYNRLKIEGEEESCGLALGCLLNELEGEFLRVTFIRS
;
A
#
# COMPACT_ATOMS: atom_id res chain seq x y z
N MET A 1 38.46 54.95 -17.31
CA MET A 1 38.04 54.14 -16.15
C MET A 1 36.66 54.64 -15.74
N SER A 2 35.62 54.00 -16.26
CA SER A 2 34.23 54.17 -15.83
C SER A 2 33.60 52.80 -15.96
N SER A 3 33.36 52.15 -14.82
CA SER A 3 32.65 50.88 -14.74
C SER A 3 31.23 51.20 -14.32
N GLU A 4 30.29 51.07 -15.24
CA GLU A 4 28.86 51.08 -14.95
C GLU A 4 28.48 49.78 -14.23
N VAL A 5 27.87 49.93 -13.06
CA VAL A 5 27.26 48.85 -12.29
C VAL A 5 25.90 48.57 -12.91
N THR A 6 25.72 47.38 -13.47
CA THR A 6 24.39 46.89 -13.87
C THR A 6 23.58 46.53 -12.61
N PRO A 7 22.28 46.86 -12.52
CA PRO A 7 21.46 46.50 -11.37
C PRO A 7 21.19 44.99 -11.38
N TYR A 8 21.24 44.38 -10.19
CA TYR A 8 20.77 43.02 -9.96
C TYR A 8 19.30 42.92 -10.36
N ASP A 9 19.02 42.04 -11.32
CA ASP A 9 17.67 41.70 -11.74
C ASP A 9 17.06 40.73 -10.72
N GLU A 10 16.15 41.23 -9.88
CA GLU A 10 15.42 40.47 -8.85
C GLU A 10 14.39 39.49 -9.43
N SER A 11 14.30 39.32 -10.75
CA SER A 11 13.31 38.44 -11.41
C SER A 11 13.58 36.93 -11.34
N LEU A 12 14.59 36.48 -10.58
CA LEU A 12 14.92 35.06 -10.42
C LEU A 12 14.51 34.44 -9.07
N PHE A 13 13.65 35.10 -8.30
CA PHE A 13 12.86 34.40 -7.28
C PHE A 13 11.74 33.61 -7.97
N ILE A 14 12.10 32.45 -8.52
CA ILE A 14 11.12 31.39 -8.81
C ILE A 14 10.64 30.90 -7.46
N GLU A 15 9.51 31.44 -7.01
CA GLU A 15 8.70 30.87 -5.95
C GLU A 15 8.50 29.38 -6.28
N PRO A 16 8.74 28.44 -5.34
CA PRO A 16 8.59 27.02 -5.63
C PRO A 16 7.14 26.79 -6.04
N GLN A 17 6.93 26.58 -7.35
CA GLN A 17 5.65 26.17 -7.90
C GLN A 17 5.27 24.88 -7.17
N GLN A 18 4.28 24.98 -6.29
CA GLN A 18 3.63 23.82 -5.66
C GLN A 18 3.26 22.84 -6.79
N PRO A 19 3.56 21.55 -6.66
CA PRO A 19 3.33 20.61 -7.75
C PRO A 19 1.82 20.55 -8.03
N PHE A 20 1.46 20.59 -9.31
CA PHE A 20 0.13 20.34 -9.85
C PHE A 20 -0.70 19.44 -8.93
N ASP A 21 -1.86 19.91 -8.46
CA ASP A 21 -2.80 19.16 -7.61
C ASP A 21 -3.08 17.78 -8.21
N PHE A 22 -2.35 16.75 -7.77
CA PHE A 22 -2.56 15.39 -8.23
C PHE A 22 -3.87 14.91 -7.64
N VAL A 23 -4.91 14.80 -8.47
CA VAL A 23 -6.22 14.32 -8.03
C VAL A 23 -6.08 12.90 -7.49
N ASN A 24 -6.42 12.74 -6.22
CA ASN A 24 -6.32 11.48 -5.48
C ASN A 24 -7.60 11.23 -4.67
N LYS A 25 -7.64 10.10 -3.95
CA LYS A 25 -8.81 9.70 -3.15
C LYS A 25 -9.21 10.69 -2.04
N ALA A 26 -8.37 11.69 -1.73
CA ALA A 26 -8.62 12.71 -0.71
C ALA A 26 -9.12 14.05 -1.28
N SER A 27 -8.88 14.33 -2.56
CA SER A 27 -9.02 15.66 -3.15
C SER A 27 -10.43 16.25 -3.05
N GLN A 28 -11.47 15.41 -3.09
CA GLN A 28 -12.86 15.83 -3.09
C GLN A 28 -13.61 15.52 -1.78
N LEU A 29 -12.92 14.97 -0.78
CA LEU A 29 -13.56 14.54 0.46
C LEU A 29 -14.07 15.74 1.27
N PRO A 30 -15.27 15.61 1.86
CA PRO A 30 -15.80 16.64 2.72
C PRO A 30 -14.97 16.75 4.00
N ASN A 31 -14.96 17.94 4.58
CA ASN A 31 -14.60 18.10 6.00
C ASN A 31 -15.63 17.33 6.84
N GLU A 32 -15.25 16.84 8.02
CA GLU A 32 -16.09 15.98 8.86
C GLU A 32 -17.56 16.47 8.94
N VAL A 33 -18.50 15.66 8.45
CA VAL A 33 -19.95 15.91 8.52
C VAL A 33 -20.61 14.69 9.16
N ASN A 34 -21.63 14.91 9.98
CA ASN A 34 -22.57 13.86 10.38
C ASN A 34 -23.32 13.34 9.14
N SER A 35 -22.75 12.33 8.47
CA SER A 35 -23.38 11.64 7.35
C SER A 35 -23.97 10.32 7.82
N ASN A 36 -25.28 10.27 8.01
CA ASN A 36 -25.99 9.01 8.11
C ASN A 36 -26.17 8.47 6.69
N LEU A 37 -25.27 7.59 6.27
CA LEU A 37 -25.40 6.89 4.99
C LEU A 37 -26.59 5.93 5.10
N LEU A 38 -27.45 5.97 4.08
CA LEU A 38 -28.59 5.07 4.00
C LEU A 38 -28.10 3.64 3.75
N ASP A 39 -28.81 2.67 4.32
CA ASP A 39 -28.61 1.27 3.96
C ASP A 39 -29.15 1.02 2.54
N ILE A 40 -28.50 0.09 1.84
CA ILE A 40 -28.89 -0.34 0.50
C ILE A 40 -29.25 -1.82 0.52
N THR A 41 -29.70 -2.34 -0.61
CA THR A 41 -29.93 -3.78 -0.73
C THR A 41 -28.60 -4.49 -0.57
N LYS A 42 -28.55 -5.49 0.32
CA LYS A 42 -27.32 -6.23 0.56
C LYS A 42 -26.85 -6.97 -0.68
N LEU A 43 -25.54 -7.01 -0.88
CA LEU A 43 -24.94 -7.85 -1.91
C LEU A 43 -25.03 -9.32 -1.46
N SER A 44 -25.69 -10.13 -2.28
CA SER A 44 -25.81 -11.58 -2.13
C SER A 44 -25.20 -12.31 -3.33
N SER A 45 -25.09 -13.63 -3.26
CA SER A 45 -24.62 -14.47 -4.38
C SER A 45 -25.50 -14.39 -5.63
N HIS A 46 -26.74 -13.92 -5.51
CA HIS A 46 -27.71 -13.81 -6.61
C HIS A 46 -27.92 -12.36 -7.07
N SER A 47 -27.33 -11.39 -6.38
CA SER A 47 -27.45 -9.97 -6.69
C SER A 47 -26.57 -9.62 -7.89
N SER A 48 -27.00 -8.65 -8.70
CA SER A 48 -26.15 -8.08 -9.74
C SER A 48 -25.13 -7.12 -9.13
N THR A 49 -23.84 -7.42 -9.25
CA THR A 49 -22.75 -6.56 -8.76
C THR A 49 -22.80 -5.16 -9.39
N THR A 50 -23.18 -5.04 -10.65
CA THR A 50 -23.30 -3.75 -11.34
C THR A 50 -24.43 -2.91 -10.77
N VAL A 51 -25.60 -3.51 -10.53
CA VAL A 51 -26.74 -2.80 -9.93
C VAL A 51 -26.40 -2.37 -8.51
N TRP A 52 -25.83 -3.27 -7.71
CA TRP A 52 -25.39 -2.98 -6.36
C TRP A 52 -24.34 -1.87 -6.31
N HIS A 53 -23.35 -1.91 -7.21
CA HIS A 53 -22.35 -0.84 -7.32
C HIS A 53 -22.98 0.53 -7.64
N ASN A 54 -24.00 0.55 -8.50
CA ASN A 54 -24.74 1.79 -8.78
C ASN A 54 -25.52 2.30 -7.56
N GLU A 55 -26.13 1.40 -6.76
CA GLU A 55 -26.77 1.77 -5.49
C GLU A 55 -25.75 2.38 -4.51
N VAL A 56 -24.58 1.74 -4.37
CA VAL A 56 -23.47 2.28 -3.57
C VAL A 56 -23.10 3.70 -4.02
N LEU A 57 -22.87 3.91 -5.32
CA LEU A 57 -22.51 5.22 -5.86
C LEU A 57 -23.61 6.26 -5.62
N ASN A 58 -24.89 5.87 -5.71
CA ASN A 58 -26.01 6.77 -5.46
C ASN A 58 -26.07 7.24 -3.99
N VAL A 59 -25.63 6.41 -3.04
CA VAL A 59 -25.52 6.80 -1.63
C VAL A 59 -24.30 7.66 -1.36
N LEU A 60 -23.15 7.38 -2.00
CA LEU A 60 -21.89 8.08 -1.70
C LEU A 60 -21.75 9.45 -2.38
N ARG A 61 -22.26 9.61 -3.61
CA ARG A 61 -22.14 10.85 -4.40
C ARG A 61 -22.66 12.12 -3.71
N PRO A 62 -23.84 12.11 -3.04
CA PRO A 62 -24.32 13.29 -2.32
C PRO A 62 -23.34 13.81 -1.26
N PHE A 63 -22.47 12.94 -0.74
CA PHE A 63 -21.46 13.27 0.26
C PHE A 63 -20.04 13.41 -0.31
N ARG A 64 -19.85 13.26 -1.63
CA ARG A 64 -18.53 13.28 -2.30
C ARG A 64 -17.57 12.20 -1.78
N LEU A 65 -18.10 11.02 -1.47
CA LEU A 65 -17.34 9.89 -0.89
C LEU A 65 -17.02 8.81 -1.93
N GLU A 66 -17.52 8.91 -3.15
CA GLU A 66 -17.33 7.94 -4.23
C GLU A 66 -15.86 7.76 -4.63
N GLY A 67 -15.05 8.81 -4.51
CA GLY A 67 -13.61 8.73 -4.81
C GLY A 67 -12.87 7.72 -3.93
N LEU A 68 -13.36 7.43 -2.72
CA LEU A 68 -12.76 6.44 -1.83
C LEU A 68 -12.81 5.03 -2.42
N ILE A 69 -13.84 4.72 -3.20
CA ILE A 69 -14.04 3.40 -3.80
C ILE A 69 -13.64 3.34 -5.28
N ASP A 70 -13.29 4.48 -5.88
CA ASP A 70 -12.84 4.52 -7.28
C ASP A 70 -11.46 3.85 -7.43
N PRO A 71 -11.31 2.75 -8.18
CA PRO A 71 -10.03 2.07 -8.36
C PRO A 71 -9.02 2.90 -9.16
N ASN A 72 -9.45 3.92 -9.90
CA ASN A 72 -8.59 4.74 -10.77
C ASN A 72 -7.93 5.90 -10.03
N LEU A 73 -8.38 6.22 -8.80
CA LEU A 73 -7.78 7.27 -8.00
C LEU A 73 -6.67 6.71 -7.12
N ALA A 74 -5.51 7.39 -7.13
CA ALA A 74 -4.40 7.02 -6.26
C ALA A 74 -4.74 7.27 -4.79
N ARG A 75 -4.17 6.45 -3.90
CA ARG A 75 -4.15 6.75 -2.46
C ARG A 75 -3.30 8.00 -2.22
N PRO A 76 -3.75 8.95 -1.38
CA PRO A 76 -2.94 10.11 -1.02
C PRO A 76 -1.65 9.71 -0.30
N ASP A 77 -0.58 10.44 -0.56
CA ASP A 77 0.69 10.31 0.17
C ASP A 77 0.51 10.80 1.62
N PRO A 78 1.19 10.23 2.63
CA PRO A 78 1.14 10.73 4.00
C PRO A 78 1.53 12.20 4.18
N THR A 79 2.30 12.78 3.24
CA THR A 79 2.67 14.20 3.22
C THR A 79 1.60 15.11 2.61
N ASP A 80 0.55 14.54 2.00
CA ASP A 80 -0.58 15.28 1.46
C ASP A 80 -1.37 15.97 2.58
N PHE A 81 -1.63 17.27 2.42
CA PHE A 81 -2.43 18.07 3.34
C PHE A 81 -3.87 17.53 3.53
N GLN A 82 -4.41 16.79 2.55
CA GLN A 82 -5.72 16.14 2.61
C GLN A 82 -5.66 14.70 3.15
N PHE A 83 -4.47 14.16 3.44
CA PHE A 83 -4.32 12.78 3.95
C PHE A 83 -5.17 12.51 5.20
N GLY A 84 -5.32 13.51 6.07
CA GLY A 84 -6.15 13.42 7.27
C GLY A 84 -7.61 13.09 6.96
N LYS A 85 -8.20 13.69 5.92
CA LYS A 85 -9.58 13.41 5.50
C LYS A 85 -9.73 11.99 4.99
N TRP A 86 -8.78 11.55 4.16
CA TRP A 86 -8.79 10.19 3.66
C TRP A 86 -8.64 9.17 4.79
N ARG A 87 -7.75 9.43 5.75
CA ARG A 87 -7.55 8.59 6.93
C ARG A 87 -8.80 8.51 7.81
N PHE A 88 -9.57 9.59 7.91
CA PHE A 88 -10.83 9.62 8.65
C PHE A 88 -11.94 8.85 7.93
N TRP A 89 -12.21 9.16 6.66
CA TRP A 89 -13.36 8.61 5.94
C TRP A 89 -13.20 7.17 5.47
N THR A 90 -11.97 6.73 5.18
CA THR A 90 -11.69 5.37 4.71
C THR A 90 -12.28 4.29 5.64
N PRO A 91 -12.00 4.26 6.96
CA PRO A 91 -12.58 3.25 7.85
C PRO A 91 -14.11 3.37 7.98
N VAL A 92 -14.66 4.59 7.92
CA VAL A 92 -16.11 4.83 7.99
C VAL A 92 -16.80 4.18 6.79
N ILE A 93 -16.33 4.46 5.57
CA ILE A 93 -16.87 3.89 4.34
C ILE A 93 -16.61 2.39 4.25
N ALA A 94 -15.43 1.92 4.64
CA ALA A 94 -15.13 0.49 4.65
C ALA A 94 -16.09 -0.28 5.56
N ARG A 95 -16.37 0.24 6.77
CA ARG A 95 -17.32 -0.37 7.70
C ARG A 95 -18.75 -0.32 7.16
N TRP A 96 -19.17 0.80 6.59
CA TRP A 96 -20.48 0.91 5.99
C TRP A 96 -20.65 -0.10 4.83
N LEU A 97 -19.71 -0.15 3.87
CA LEU A 97 -19.72 -1.11 2.76
C LEU A 97 -19.80 -2.55 3.25
N LEU A 98 -19.02 -2.89 4.27
CA LEU A 98 -19.01 -4.23 4.85
C LEU A 98 -20.38 -4.62 5.42
N ASN A 99 -21.14 -3.67 5.98
CA ASN A 99 -22.50 -3.91 6.47
C ASN A 99 -23.53 -4.05 5.33
N GLN A 100 -23.20 -3.59 4.12
CA GLN A 100 -24.03 -3.74 2.92
C GLN A 100 -23.79 -5.09 2.20
N LEU A 101 -23.05 -6.02 2.82
CA LEU A 101 -22.84 -7.37 2.32
C LEU A 101 -23.66 -8.37 3.15
N ASP A 102 -24.10 -9.45 2.52
CA ASP A 102 -24.64 -10.61 3.24
C ASP A 102 -23.53 -11.32 4.02
N ASP A 103 -23.92 -11.98 5.11
CA ASP A 103 -23.00 -12.58 6.09
C ASP A 103 -21.92 -13.50 5.46
N PRO A 104 -22.21 -14.36 4.46
CA PRO A 104 -21.18 -15.20 3.84
C PRO A 104 -20.12 -14.37 3.11
N ILE A 105 -20.55 -13.32 2.38
CA ILE A 105 -19.64 -12.44 1.62
C ILE A 105 -18.87 -11.54 2.59
N GLN A 106 -19.53 -11.08 3.66
CA GLN A 106 -18.89 -10.32 4.73
C GLN A 106 -17.76 -11.12 5.40
N GLN A 107 -18.01 -12.39 5.76
CA GLN A 107 -17.00 -13.27 6.34
C GLN A 107 -15.84 -13.51 5.38
N LEU A 108 -16.14 -13.75 4.10
CA LEU A 108 -15.12 -13.89 3.06
C LEU A 108 -14.25 -12.62 2.95
N ALA A 109 -14.86 -11.44 2.91
CA ALA A 109 -14.14 -10.16 2.84
C ALA A 109 -13.22 -9.94 4.06
N VAL A 110 -13.70 -10.22 5.27
CA VAL A 110 -12.90 -10.13 6.50
C VAL A 110 -11.74 -11.12 6.48
N ASN A 111 -12.00 -12.38 6.09
CA ASN A 111 -10.96 -13.42 6.02
C ASN A 111 -9.88 -13.06 5.00
N MET A 112 -10.26 -12.58 3.81
CA MET A 112 -9.30 -12.11 2.81
C MET A 112 -8.48 -10.93 3.32
N GLY A 113 -9.10 -9.96 4.01
CA GLY A 113 -8.38 -8.84 4.61
C GLY A 113 -7.36 -9.29 5.67
N ASN A 114 -7.76 -10.20 6.56
CA ASN A 114 -6.86 -10.76 7.58
C ASN A 114 -5.72 -11.56 6.96
N HIS A 115 -6.03 -12.37 5.94
CA HIS A 115 -5.03 -13.17 5.22
C HIS A 115 -4.00 -12.27 4.53
N ARG A 116 -4.43 -11.19 3.87
CA ARG A 116 -3.54 -10.19 3.29
C ARG A 116 -2.61 -9.56 4.33
N LEU A 117 -3.14 -9.14 5.49
CA LEU A 117 -2.32 -8.58 6.57
C LEU A 117 -1.30 -9.57 7.14
N TYR A 118 -1.65 -10.86 7.15
CA TYR A 118 -0.73 -11.92 7.51
C TYR A 118 0.40 -12.04 6.49
N ILE A 119 0.09 -12.11 5.18
CA ILE A 119 1.08 -12.16 4.11
C ILE A 119 2.02 -10.95 4.16
N GLU A 120 1.47 -9.73 4.25
CA GLU A 120 2.26 -8.49 4.32
C GLU A 120 3.25 -8.51 5.51
N ARG A 121 2.83 -9.07 6.65
CA ARG A 121 3.70 -9.25 7.83
C ARG A 121 4.80 -10.27 7.57
N GLU A 122 4.47 -11.43 7.01
CA GLU A 122 5.44 -12.49 6.74
C GLU A 122 6.45 -12.08 5.66
N LEU A 123 6.01 -11.30 4.66
CA LEU A 123 6.89 -10.70 3.66
C LEU A 123 7.83 -9.67 4.29
N GLY A 124 7.31 -8.79 5.15
CA GLY A 124 8.12 -7.83 5.89
C GLY A 124 9.19 -8.52 6.76
N LYS A 125 8.84 -9.62 7.44
CA LYS A 125 9.80 -10.43 8.19
C LYS A 125 10.90 -10.97 7.27
N TRP A 126 10.53 -11.57 6.14
CA TRP A 126 11.49 -12.13 5.19
C TRP A 126 12.46 -11.07 4.66
N GLN A 127 11.95 -9.92 4.25
CA GLN A 127 12.75 -8.79 3.74
C GLN A 127 13.65 -8.18 4.83
N SER A 128 13.25 -8.27 6.10
CA SER A 128 14.03 -7.77 7.24
C SER A 128 15.14 -8.71 7.72
N LEU A 129 15.20 -9.96 7.22
CA LEU A 129 16.23 -10.91 7.62
C LEU A 129 17.61 -10.41 7.20
N LYS A 130 18.52 -10.27 8.17
CA LYS A 130 19.91 -9.90 7.93
C LYS A 130 20.86 -10.98 8.41
N ARG A 131 21.93 -11.21 7.66
CA ARG A 131 22.95 -12.19 8.06
C ARG A 131 23.55 -11.85 9.43
N SER A 132 23.71 -10.57 9.75
CA SER A 132 24.24 -10.07 11.02
C SER A 132 23.48 -10.52 12.26
N ASP A 133 22.20 -10.87 12.13
CA ASP A 133 21.33 -11.19 13.26
C ASP A 133 21.50 -12.63 13.77
N TYR A 134 22.35 -13.41 13.09
CA TYR A 134 22.55 -14.83 13.35
C TYR A 134 24.00 -15.13 13.73
N SER A 135 24.20 -16.06 14.66
CA SER A 135 25.53 -16.52 15.09
C SER A 135 26.29 -17.24 13.97
N THR A 136 25.58 -17.99 13.12
CA THR A 136 26.18 -18.75 12.01
C THR A 136 25.43 -18.55 10.69
N ALA A 137 26.15 -18.73 9.59
CA ALA A 137 25.59 -18.72 8.24
C ALA A 137 24.50 -19.78 8.07
N LYS A 138 24.71 -20.94 8.69
CA LYS A 138 23.76 -22.06 8.65
C LYS A 138 22.45 -21.67 9.32
N ASP A 139 22.51 -21.01 10.48
CA ASP A 139 21.30 -20.59 11.19
C ASP A 139 20.55 -19.52 10.41
N PHE A 140 21.27 -18.59 9.77
CA PHE A 140 20.69 -17.61 8.85
C PHE A 140 20.02 -18.27 7.63
N ILE A 141 20.72 -19.16 6.92
CA ILE A 141 20.19 -19.87 5.74
C ILE A 141 18.92 -20.65 6.13
N LEU A 142 18.94 -21.34 7.27
CA LEU A 142 17.79 -22.10 7.75
C LEU A 142 16.60 -21.18 8.07
N ALA A 143 16.84 -20.05 8.75
CA ALA A 143 15.79 -19.08 9.05
C ALA A 143 15.21 -18.46 7.76
N TYR A 144 16.06 -18.09 6.81
CA TYR A 144 15.67 -17.55 5.52
C TYR A 144 14.85 -18.55 4.71
N GLN A 145 15.30 -19.80 4.62
CA GLN A 145 14.58 -20.87 3.93
C GLN A 145 13.23 -21.17 4.59
N ASN A 146 13.17 -21.22 5.92
CA ASN A 146 11.92 -21.43 6.64
C ASN A 146 10.91 -20.31 6.36
N GLN A 147 11.36 -19.06 6.32
CA GLN A 147 10.49 -17.93 6.03
C GLN A 147 10.03 -17.92 4.57
N TYR A 148 10.93 -18.21 3.62
CA TYR A 148 10.58 -18.35 2.20
C TYR A 148 9.56 -19.48 1.97
N ASN A 149 9.74 -20.63 2.62
CA ASN A 149 8.80 -21.75 2.53
C ASN A 149 7.40 -21.41 3.08
N ARG A 150 7.30 -20.54 4.08
CA ARG A 150 6.00 -20.06 4.58
C ARG A 150 5.28 -19.26 3.50
N LEU A 151 5.96 -18.30 2.87
CA LEU A 151 5.39 -17.52 1.78
C LEU A 151 4.99 -18.40 0.59
N LYS A 152 5.79 -19.43 0.30
CA LYS A 152 5.51 -20.41 -0.76
C LYS A 152 4.23 -21.24 -0.51
N ILE A 153 3.94 -21.60 0.74
CA ILE A 153 2.71 -22.33 1.07
C ILE A 153 1.47 -21.47 0.80
N GLU A 154 1.59 -20.15 0.97
CA GLU A 154 0.51 -19.20 0.71
C GLU A 154 0.41 -18.80 -0.78
N GLY A 155 1.34 -19.24 -1.64
CA GLY A 155 1.37 -18.90 -3.08
C GLY A 155 1.81 -17.46 -3.37
N GLU A 156 2.43 -16.80 -2.40
CA GLU A 156 2.85 -15.38 -2.45
C GLU A 156 4.39 -15.26 -2.44
N GLU A 157 5.10 -16.29 -2.93
CA GLU A 157 6.56 -16.22 -3.03
C GLU A 157 7.05 -15.26 -4.12
N GLU A 158 8.11 -14.50 -3.82
CA GLU A 158 8.91 -13.89 -4.89
C GLU A 158 9.63 -14.99 -5.69
N SER A 159 10.00 -14.68 -6.94
CA SER A 159 10.69 -15.66 -7.79
C SER A 159 11.93 -16.24 -7.10
N CYS A 160 12.16 -17.55 -7.23
CA CYS A 160 13.31 -18.23 -6.65
C CYS A 160 14.65 -17.55 -6.98
N GLY A 161 14.76 -16.92 -8.16
CA GLY A 161 15.96 -16.19 -8.58
C GLY A 161 16.22 -14.93 -7.74
N LEU A 162 15.18 -14.15 -7.44
CA LEU A 162 15.27 -12.99 -6.55
C LEU A 162 15.59 -13.43 -5.12
N ALA A 163 14.91 -14.46 -4.63
CA ALA A 163 15.15 -15.00 -3.29
C ALA A 163 16.58 -15.51 -3.13
N LEU A 164 17.15 -16.16 -4.15
CA LEU A 164 18.54 -16.60 -4.15
C LEU A 164 19.51 -15.42 -4.24
N GLY A 165 19.22 -14.41 -5.07
CA GLY A 165 20.04 -13.20 -5.17
C GLY A 165 20.16 -12.46 -3.84
N CYS A 166 19.04 -12.25 -3.15
CA CYS A 166 19.01 -11.63 -1.82
C CYS A 166 19.79 -12.45 -0.78
N LEU A 167 19.63 -13.78 -0.78
CA LEU A 167 20.37 -14.67 0.11
C LEU A 167 21.88 -14.58 -0.11
N LEU A 168 22.32 -14.63 -1.37
CA LEU A 168 23.74 -14.57 -1.74
C LEU A 168 24.35 -13.22 -1.40
N ASN A 169 23.61 -12.12 -1.60
CA ASN A 169 24.04 -10.78 -1.24
C ASN A 169 24.31 -10.65 0.28
N GLU A 170 23.42 -11.17 1.12
CA GLU A 170 23.62 -11.18 2.59
C GLU A 170 24.78 -12.09 3.03
N LEU A 171 25.21 -13.03 2.20
CA LEU A 171 26.31 -13.96 2.46
C LEU A 171 27.62 -13.58 1.75
N GLU A 172 27.66 -12.48 0.99
CA GLU A 172 28.79 -12.10 0.11
C GLU A 172 30.13 -12.08 0.86
N GLY A 173 30.14 -11.54 2.09
CA GLY A 173 31.34 -11.46 2.94
C GLY A 173 31.88 -12.81 3.44
N GLU A 174 31.12 -13.89 3.31
CA GLU A 174 31.52 -15.23 3.75
C GLU A 174 32.05 -16.10 2.61
N PHE A 175 31.64 -15.82 1.38
CA PHE A 175 32.09 -16.55 0.19
C PHE A 175 33.53 -16.23 -0.22
N LEU A 176 34.08 -15.08 0.18
CA LEU A 176 35.49 -14.73 -0.06
C LEU A 176 36.50 -15.61 0.71
N ARG A 177 36.03 -16.51 1.59
CA ARG A 177 36.89 -17.52 2.25
C ARG A 177 36.93 -18.86 1.54
N VAL A 178 36.18 -19.05 0.46
CA VAL A 178 36.24 -20.25 -0.36
C VAL A 178 37.26 -20.04 -1.47
N THR A 179 38.53 -20.32 -1.20
CA THR A 179 39.52 -20.51 -2.26
C THR A 179 39.05 -21.67 -3.13
N PHE A 180 38.48 -21.36 -4.29
CA PHE A 180 38.25 -22.35 -5.33
C PHE A 180 39.61 -22.86 -5.80
N ILE A 181 40.01 -24.03 -5.30
CA ILE A 181 41.14 -24.78 -5.85
C ILE A 181 40.70 -25.18 -7.26
N ARG A 182 41.25 -24.50 -8.27
CA ARG A 182 41.20 -24.99 -9.65
C ARG A 182 42.06 -26.25 -9.71
N SER A 183 41.42 -27.41 -9.86
CA SER A 183 42.05 -28.66 -10.30
C SER A 183 42.22 -28.67 -11.80
#